data_AF-A0A535N845-F1
#
_entry.id   AF-A0A535N845-F1
#
_cell.length_a   1.000
_cell.length_b   1.000
_cell.length_c   1.000
_cell.angle_alpha   90.00
_cell.angle_beta   90.00
_cell.angle_gamma   90.00
#
_symmetry.space_group_name_H-M   'P 1'
#
loop_
_entity.id
_entity.type
_entity.pdbx_description
1 polymer ?
#
loop_
_entity_poly.entity_id
_entity_poly.type
_entity_poly.pdbx_seq_one_letter_code
_entity_poly.pdbx_strand_id
1 'polypeptide(L)'
;MNRGRFVIGGLALRITLLSVLVTVCAVSVIGFGVLVVAQSVFNRLMVQAGTPAAEAHAMFDHGVLGIFVIATAIAIAVSGVLAVVLAARFTRPLQEMARVARRIADGDYEARMVRRQPEEIEALADAFNQMARSLSEQEQGRREFIANAAHELRTPLTNLQGYLEALRDGVIAPSPEVFASLREEAERLLRLSRSLDALTESAAPGRSVVRQDVDLTQAVASACELLRPAFEARGI
;
A
#
# COMPACT_ATOMS: atom_id res chain seq x y z
N MET A 1 -21.27 -17.82 -7.34
CA MET A 1 -20.21 -18.67 -7.89
C MET A 1 -19.71 -18.05 -9.19
N ASN A 2 -18.82 -17.06 -9.10
CA ASN A 2 -18.38 -16.27 -10.24
C ASN A 2 -16.95 -16.67 -10.62
N ARG A 3 -16.78 -17.16 -11.85
CA ARG A 3 -15.51 -17.69 -12.37
C ARG A 3 -14.45 -16.59 -12.36
N GLY A 4 -13.33 -16.86 -11.68
CA GLY A 4 -12.14 -16.02 -11.72
C GLY A 4 -11.62 -15.88 -13.15
N ARG A 5 -12.00 -14.78 -13.81
CA ARG A 5 -11.22 -14.24 -14.92
C ARG A 5 -9.89 -13.81 -14.31
N PHE A 6 -8.92 -14.71 -14.37
CA PHE A 6 -7.53 -14.39 -14.08
C PHE A 6 -7.18 -13.15 -14.89
N VAL A 7 -6.97 -12.04 -14.19
CA VAL A 7 -6.30 -10.86 -14.71
C VAL A 7 -4.83 -11.26 -14.87
N ILE A 8 -4.54 -12.06 -15.90
CA ILE A 8 -3.23 -12.21 -16.51
C ILE A 8 -3.06 -10.94 -17.37
N GLY A 9 -3.05 -9.72 -16.83
CA GLY A 9 -2.07 -9.24 -15.88
C GLY A 9 -0.86 -8.80 -16.69
N GLY A 10 -0.89 -7.58 -17.23
CA GLY A 10 0.04 -7.12 -18.27
C GLY A 10 1.51 -7.37 -17.99
N LEU A 11 1.96 -7.37 -16.73
CA LEU A 11 3.34 -7.72 -16.36
C LEU A 11 3.67 -9.20 -16.61
N ALA A 12 2.81 -10.12 -16.17
CA ALA A 12 3.02 -11.56 -16.39
C ALA A 12 3.04 -11.86 -17.90
N LEU A 13 2.07 -11.28 -18.63
CA LEU A 13 2.00 -11.39 -20.09
C LEU A 13 3.26 -10.83 -20.75
N ARG A 14 3.75 -9.65 -20.32
CA ARG A 14 5.00 -9.06 -20.84
C ARG A 14 6.23 -9.92 -20.55
N ILE A 15 6.35 -10.51 -19.36
CA ILE A 15 7.47 -11.41 -19.01
C ILE A 15 7.42 -12.67 -19.86
N THR A 16 6.24 -13.28 -20.02
CA THR A 16 6.09 -14.46 -20.89
C THR A 16 6.36 -14.12 -22.35
N LEU A 17 5.86 -12.98 -22.85
CA LEU A 17 6.15 -12.53 -24.22
C LEU A 17 7.64 -12.27 -24.42
N LEU A 18 8.31 -11.64 -23.45
CA LEU A 18 9.74 -11.39 -23.51
C LEU A 18 10.54 -12.71 -23.46
N SER A 19 10.17 -13.66 -22.60
CA SER A 19 10.88 -14.95 -22.53
C SER A 19 10.73 -15.74 -23.83
N VAL A 20 9.51 -15.77 -24.40
CA VAL A 20 9.24 -16.39 -25.70
C VAL A 20 10.03 -15.70 -26.80
N LEU A 21 10.04 -14.36 -26.84
CA LEU A 21 10.81 -13.59 -27.82
C LEU A 21 12.31 -13.91 -27.74
N VAL A 22 12.89 -13.92 -26.54
CA VAL A 22 14.30 -14.27 -26.32
C VAL A 22 14.59 -15.70 -26.76
N THR A 23 13.71 -16.65 -26.43
CA THR A 23 13.87 -18.05 -26.87
C THR A 23 13.79 -18.17 -28.39
N VAL A 24 12.84 -17.50 -29.04
CA VAL A 24 12.70 -17.50 -30.50
C VAL A 24 13.93 -16.87 -31.16
N CYS A 25 14.41 -15.73 -30.67
CA CYS A 25 15.63 -15.09 -31.17
C CYS A 25 16.85 -16.02 -31.02
N ALA A 26 17.02 -16.65 -29.85
CA ALA A 26 18.13 -17.56 -29.60
C ALA A 26 18.06 -18.79 -30.54
N VAL A 27 16.90 -19.44 -30.65
CA VAL A 27 16.69 -20.58 -31.55
C VAL A 27 16.88 -20.17 -33.00
N SER A 28 16.46 -18.98 -33.41
CA SER A 28 16.63 -18.48 -34.78
C SER A 28 18.10 -18.22 -35.11
N VAL A 29 18.86 -17.59 -34.21
CA VAL A 29 20.30 -17.33 -34.39
C VAL A 29 21.08 -18.65 -34.43
N ILE A 30 20.81 -19.57 -33.50
CA ILE A 30 21.48 -20.89 -33.47
C ILE A 30 21.09 -21.71 -34.71
N GLY A 31 19.80 -21.73 -35.06
CA GLY A 31 19.28 -22.42 -36.23
C GLY A 31 19.88 -21.91 -37.53
N PHE A 32 20.02 -20.60 -37.69
CA PHE A 32 20.72 -20.01 -38.84
C PHE A 32 22.18 -20.47 -38.90
N GLY A 33 22.89 -20.43 -37.76
CA GLY A 33 24.28 -20.90 -37.68
C GLY A 33 24.43 -22.37 -38.05
N VAL A 34 23.54 -23.24 -37.55
CA VAL A 34 23.59 -24.69 -37.80
C VAL A 34 23.18 -25.02 -39.25
N LEU A 35 22.01 -24.55 -39.68
CA LEU A 35 21.42 -24.95 -40.97
C LEU A 35 22.05 -24.26 -42.18
N VAL A 36 22.63 -23.07 -42.01
CA VAL A 36 23.25 -22.34 -43.14
C VAL A 36 24.76 -22.47 -43.07
N VAL A 37 25.38 -22.03 -41.97
CA VAL A 37 26.84 -21.94 -41.89
C VAL A 37 27.45 -23.33 -41.71
N ALA A 38 27.06 -24.08 -40.69
CA ALA A 38 27.65 -25.39 -40.40
C ALA A 38 27.37 -26.40 -41.52
N GLN A 39 26.15 -26.46 -42.05
CA GLN A 39 25.81 -27.31 -43.20
C GLN A 39 26.69 -26.98 -44.42
N SER A 40 26.87 -25.69 -44.76
CA SER A 40 27.68 -25.30 -45.93
C SER A 40 29.17 -25.61 -45.78
N VAL A 41 29.72 -25.50 -44.56
CA VAL A 41 31.12 -25.80 -44.28
C VAL A 41 31.33 -27.32 -44.27
N PHE A 42 30.45 -28.07 -43.60
CA PHE A 42 30.49 -29.52 -43.54
C PHE A 42 30.44 -30.14 -44.94
N ASN A 43 29.47 -29.71 -45.77
CA ASN A 43 29.33 -30.22 -47.13
C ASN A 43 30.56 -29.92 -47.99
N ARG A 44 31.14 -28.71 -47.88
CA ARG A 44 32.37 -28.36 -48.62
C ARG A 44 33.56 -29.26 -48.23
N LEU A 45 33.75 -29.52 -46.94
CA LEU A 45 34.83 -30.38 -46.46
C LEU A 45 34.66 -31.84 -46.89
N MET A 46 33.44 -32.37 -46.81
CA MET A 46 33.15 -33.75 -47.20
C MET A 46 33.31 -34.00 -48.70
N VAL A 47 32.90 -33.03 -49.54
CA VAL A 47 33.12 -33.08 -50.99
C VAL A 47 34.60 -33.01 -51.34
N GLN A 48 35.38 -32.16 -50.67
CA GLN A 48 36.84 -32.12 -50.84
C GLN A 48 37.53 -33.41 -50.40
N ALA A 49 36.99 -34.10 -49.40
CA ALA A 49 37.46 -35.41 -48.95
C ALA A 49 37.03 -36.58 -49.86
N GLY A 50 36.29 -36.31 -50.95
CA GLY A 50 35.87 -37.30 -51.94
C GLY A 50 34.47 -37.89 -51.74
N THR A 51 33.69 -37.38 -50.79
CA THR A 51 32.32 -37.84 -50.52
C THR A 51 31.33 -37.14 -51.47
N PRO A 52 30.42 -37.85 -52.15
CA PRO A 52 29.39 -37.23 -52.96
C PRO A 52 28.53 -36.24 -52.16
N ALA A 53 28.21 -35.08 -52.74
CA ALA A 53 27.47 -34.02 -52.04
C ALA A 53 26.10 -34.48 -51.50
N ALA A 54 25.44 -35.42 -52.19
CA ALA A 54 24.17 -35.99 -51.76
C ALA A 54 24.32 -36.85 -50.47
N GLU A 55 25.40 -37.62 -50.37
CA GLU A 55 25.70 -38.42 -49.17
C GLU A 55 26.10 -37.51 -48.00
N ALA A 56 26.90 -36.48 -48.24
CA ALA A 56 27.27 -35.49 -47.22
C ALA A 56 26.06 -34.74 -46.64
N HIS A 57 25.07 -34.39 -47.47
CA HIS A 57 23.80 -33.80 -47.00
C HIS A 57 23.02 -34.78 -46.11
N ALA A 58 22.83 -36.02 -46.57
CA ALA A 58 22.11 -37.03 -45.80
C ALA A 58 22.79 -37.32 -44.44
N MET A 59 24.13 -37.34 -44.39
CA MET A 59 24.88 -37.47 -43.14
C MET A 59 24.61 -36.32 -42.16
N PHE A 60 24.55 -35.08 -42.66
CA PHE A 60 24.26 -33.91 -41.83
C PHE A 60 22.82 -33.92 -41.31
N ASP A 61 21.85 -34.25 -42.16
CA ASP A 61 20.43 -34.30 -41.79
C ASP A 61 20.17 -35.37 -40.72
N HIS A 62 20.77 -36.56 -40.84
CA HIS A 62 20.60 -37.62 -39.84
C HIS A 62 21.36 -37.37 -38.54
N GLY A 63 22.50 -36.69 -38.58
CA GLY A 63 23.34 -36.44 -37.39
C GLY A 63 22.98 -35.15 -36.64
N VAL A 64 22.93 -34.03 -37.35
CA VAL A 64 22.91 -32.68 -36.75
C VAL A 64 21.50 -32.15 -36.56
N LEU A 65 20.60 -32.38 -37.51
CA LEU A 65 19.23 -31.86 -37.43
C LEU A 65 18.44 -32.46 -36.27
N GLY A 66 18.60 -33.77 -36.02
CA GLY A 66 17.97 -34.44 -34.87
C GLY A 66 18.41 -33.84 -33.53
N ILE A 67 19.71 -33.60 -33.35
CA ILE A 67 20.26 -32.96 -32.15
C ILE A 67 19.72 -31.53 -32.00
N PHE A 68 19.66 -30.77 -33.09
CA PHE A 68 19.14 -29.40 -33.09
C PHE A 68 17.66 -29.33 -32.69
N VAL A 69 16.83 -30.26 -33.19
CA VAL A 69 15.40 -30.35 -32.82
C VAL A 69 15.25 -30.66 -31.33
N ILE A 70 16.00 -31.63 -30.81
CA ILE A 70 15.96 -31.99 -29.38
C ILE A 70 16.43 -30.80 -28.52
N ALA A 71 17.53 -30.14 -28.89
CA ALA A 71 18.03 -28.96 -28.19
C ALA A 71 17.01 -27.82 -28.17
N THR A 72 16.32 -27.58 -29.29
CA THR A 72 15.25 -26.58 -29.39
C THR A 72 14.06 -26.94 -28.49
N ALA A 73 13.64 -28.20 -28.48
CA ALA A 73 12.56 -28.66 -27.61
C ALA A 73 12.91 -28.47 -26.12
N ILE A 74 14.14 -28.80 -25.72
CA ILE A 74 14.64 -28.55 -24.36
C ILE A 74 14.65 -27.06 -24.04
N ALA A 75 15.13 -26.22 -24.95
CA ALA A 75 15.17 -24.76 -24.74
C ALA A 75 13.76 -24.17 -24.52
N ILE A 76 12.78 -24.62 -25.29
CA ILE A 76 11.37 -24.23 -25.12
C ILE A 76 10.84 -24.70 -23.76
N ALA A 77 11.10 -25.96 -23.38
CA ALA A 77 10.67 -26.50 -22.10
C ALA A 77 11.26 -25.73 -20.92
N VAL A 78 12.58 -25.45 -20.93
CA VAL A 78 13.27 -24.68 -19.90
C VAL A 78 12.73 -23.25 -19.83
N SER A 79 12.49 -22.59 -20.97
CA SER A 79 11.91 -21.25 -21.02
C SER A 79 10.51 -21.21 -20.40
N GLY A 80 9.67 -22.22 -20.72
CA GLY A 80 8.34 -22.35 -20.12
C GLY A 80 8.38 -22.54 -18.61
N VAL A 81 9.25 -23.42 -18.11
CA VAL A 81 9.45 -23.63 -16.67
C VAL A 81 9.92 -22.34 -15.99
N LEU A 82 10.90 -21.65 -16.57
CA LEU A 82 11.41 -20.39 -16.04
C LEU A 82 10.32 -19.31 -15.97
N ALA A 83 9.51 -19.18 -17.01
CA ALA A 83 8.39 -18.23 -17.04
C ALA A 83 7.37 -18.50 -15.92
N VAL A 84 7.01 -19.77 -15.68
CA VAL A 84 6.10 -20.15 -14.59
C VAL A 84 6.71 -19.85 -13.22
N VAL A 85 7.99 -20.14 -13.03
CA VAL A 85 8.70 -19.88 -11.77
C VAL A 85 8.77 -18.37 -11.48
N LEU A 86 9.15 -17.55 -12.46
CA LEU A 86 9.20 -16.09 -12.30
C LEU A 86 7.82 -15.49 -12.01
N ALA A 87 6.79 -15.95 -12.73
CA ALA A 87 5.42 -15.51 -12.49
C ALA A 87 4.96 -15.85 -11.06
N ALA A 88 5.30 -17.05 -10.56
CA ALA A 88 4.94 -17.48 -9.22
C ALA A 88 5.73 -16.75 -8.11
N ARG A 89 7.03 -16.52 -8.31
CA ARG A 89 7.94 -15.92 -7.31
C ARG A 89 7.83 -14.40 -7.22
N PHE A 90 7.53 -13.71 -8.33
CA PHE A 90 7.58 -12.24 -8.36
C PHE A 90 6.23 -11.62 -8.75
N THR A 91 5.65 -12.06 -9.86
CA THR A 91 4.46 -11.38 -10.39
C THR A 91 3.20 -11.60 -9.55
N ARG A 92 2.95 -12.83 -9.08
CA ARG A 92 1.78 -13.15 -8.24
C ARG A 92 1.78 -12.37 -6.92
N PRO A 93 2.88 -12.32 -6.14
CA PRO A 93 2.94 -11.49 -4.92
C PRO A 93 2.67 -10.01 -5.16
N LEU A 94 3.22 -9.41 -6.22
CA LEU A 94 2.97 -7.99 -6.54
C LEU A 94 1.50 -7.73 -6.88
N GLN A 95 0.86 -8.63 -7.61
CA GLN A 95 -0.58 -8.53 -7.91
C GLN A 95 -1.45 -8.72 -6.66
N GLU A 96 -1.00 -9.52 -5.70
CA GLU A 96 -1.65 -9.65 -4.40
C GLU A 96 -1.52 -8.37 -3.58
N MET A 97 -0.34 -7.77 -3.55
CA MET A 97 -0.11 -6.49 -2.88
C MET A 97 -1.00 -5.39 -3.45
N ALA A 98 -1.12 -5.30 -4.78
CA ALA A 98 -2.06 -4.37 -5.43
C ALA A 98 -3.54 -4.66 -5.11
N ARG A 99 -3.91 -5.91 -4.80
CA ARG A 99 -5.27 -6.27 -4.38
C ARG A 99 -5.50 -5.89 -2.92
N VAL A 100 -4.55 -6.15 -2.03
CA VAL A 100 -4.63 -5.78 -0.60
C VAL A 100 -4.63 -4.26 -0.45
N ALA A 101 -3.80 -3.54 -1.19
CA ALA A 101 -3.78 -2.08 -1.20
C ALA A 101 -5.15 -1.49 -1.59
N ARG A 102 -5.82 -2.06 -2.60
CA ARG A 102 -7.17 -1.64 -2.97
C ARG A 102 -8.20 -1.91 -1.87
N ARG A 103 -8.14 -3.08 -1.22
CA ARG A 103 -9.02 -3.36 -0.07
C ARG A 103 -8.84 -2.34 1.05
N ILE A 104 -7.59 -1.98 1.38
CA ILE A 104 -7.31 -0.95 2.38
C ILE A 104 -7.87 0.41 1.93
N ALA A 105 -7.71 0.77 0.65
CA ALA A 105 -8.28 2.00 0.08
C ALA A 105 -9.82 2.00 0.12
N ASP A 106 -10.45 0.83 -0.01
CA ASP A 106 -11.90 0.62 0.10
C ASP A 106 -12.38 0.55 1.58
N GLY A 107 -11.48 0.74 2.56
CA GLY A 107 -11.81 0.85 3.99
C GLY A 107 -11.59 -0.42 4.82
N ASP A 108 -11.07 -1.50 4.21
CA ASP A 108 -10.68 -2.73 4.91
C ASP A 108 -9.25 -2.61 5.48
N TYR A 109 -9.13 -1.84 6.56
CA TYR A 109 -7.86 -1.56 7.23
C TYR A 109 -7.26 -2.75 7.98
N GLU A 110 -7.98 -3.88 8.07
CA GLU A 110 -7.47 -5.14 8.66
C GLU A 110 -6.79 -6.04 7.62
N ALA A 111 -6.90 -5.70 6.33
CA ALA A 111 -6.23 -6.47 5.28
C ALA A 111 -4.70 -6.45 5.45
N ARG A 112 -4.07 -7.63 5.38
CA ARG A 112 -2.61 -7.80 5.51
C ARG A 112 -2.07 -8.64 4.37
N MET A 113 -0.80 -8.43 4.05
CA MET A 113 -0.04 -9.26 3.14
C MET A 113 0.51 -10.48 3.86
N VAL A 114 0.45 -11.64 3.20
CA VAL A 114 1.12 -12.86 3.66
C VAL A 114 2.59 -12.78 3.26
N ARG A 115 3.49 -13.08 4.22
CA ARG A 115 4.93 -13.18 3.95
C ARG A 115 5.20 -14.34 2.99
N ARG A 116 5.92 -14.06 1.90
CA ARG A 116 6.33 -15.05 0.91
C ARG A 116 7.74 -14.77 0.44
N GLN A 117 8.46 -15.84 0.17
CA GLN A 117 9.75 -15.80 -0.51
C GLN A 117 9.60 -15.31 -1.96
N PRO A 118 10.65 -14.71 -2.55
CA PRO A 118 12.01 -14.51 -2.01
C PRO A 118 12.10 -13.40 -0.93
N GLU A 119 13.26 -13.29 -0.28
CA GLU A 119 13.50 -12.37 0.85
C GLU A 119 13.15 -10.91 0.52
N GLU A 120 13.37 -10.46 -0.72
CA GLU A 120 13.03 -9.12 -1.16
C GLU A 120 11.51 -8.87 -1.19
N ILE A 121 10.73 -9.91 -1.52
CA ILE A 121 9.26 -9.85 -1.48
C ILE A 121 8.76 -9.89 -0.04
N GLU A 122 9.44 -10.63 0.84
CA GLU A 122 9.15 -10.65 2.27
C GLU A 122 9.39 -9.28 2.92
N ALA A 123 10.56 -8.67 2.68
CA ALA A 123 10.89 -7.34 3.18
C ALA A 123 9.88 -6.28 2.71
N LEU A 124 9.45 -6.35 1.44
CA LEU A 124 8.40 -5.48 0.90
C LEU A 124 7.04 -5.72 1.57
N ALA A 125 6.67 -6.98 1.80
CA ALA A 125 5.43 -7.32 2.51
C ALA A 125 5.43 -6.81 3.95
N ASP A 126 6.59 -6.84 4.63
CA ASP A 126 6.74 -6.31 5.98
C ASP A 126 6.60 -4.79 6.02
N ALA A 127 7.28 -4.06 5.14
CA ALA A 127 7.11 -2.61 5.01
C ALA A 127 5.64 -2.24 4.69
N PHE A 128 5.00 -3.00 3.80
CA PHE A 128 3.59 -2.81 3.47
C PHE A 128 2.68 -3.04 4.69
N ASN A 129 2.91 -4.11 5.45
CA ASN A 129 2.12 -4.41 6.65
C ASN A 129 2.33 -3.39 7.76
N GLN A 130 3.52 -2.79 7.87
CA GLN A 130 3.78 -1.69 8.80
C GLN A 130 2.95 -0.46 8.43
N MET A 131 2.97 -0.06 7.15
CA MET A 131 2.10 1.03 6.64
C MET A 131 0.61 0.72 6.88
N ALA A 132 0.16 -0.50 6.58
CA ALA A 132 -1.23 -0.90 6.79
C ALA A 132 -1.65 -0.83 8.26
N ARG A 133 -0.74 -1.16 9.19
CA ARG A 133 -0.95 -1.04 10.63
C ARG A 133 -1.09 0.42 11.05
N SER A 134 -0.18 1.29 10.61
CA SER A 134 -0.26 2.74 10.92
C SER A 134 -1.55 3.37 10.40
N LEU A 135 -2.03 2.97 9.22
CA LEU A 135 -3.33 3.42 8.70
C LEU A 135 -4.50 2.91 9.57
N SER A 136 -4.44 1.65 10.00
CA SER A 136 -5.45 1.06 10.88
C SER A 136 -5.54 1.77 12.22
N GLU A 137 -4.38 2.05 12.84
CA GLU A 137 -4.28 2.79 14.11
C GLU A 137 -4.80 4.24 13.95
N GLN A 138 -4.47 4.90 12.84
CA GLN A 138 -4.96 6.25 12.55
C GLN A 138 -6.49 6.29 12.37
N GLU A 139 -7.06 5.32 11.64
CA GLU A 139 -8.51 5.22 11.46
C GLU A 139 -9.22 4.89 12.78
N GLN A 140 -8.66 3.98 13.58
CA GLN A 140 -9.20 3.68 14.90
C GLN A 140 -9.21 4.92 15.79
N GLY A 141 -8.08 5.63 15.87
CA GLY A 141 -7.98 6.88 16.64
C GLY A 141 -8.97 7.95 16.15
N ARG A 142 -9.17 8.07 14.83
CA ARG A 142 -10.17 8.98 14.25
C ARG A 142 -11.59 8.61 14.68
N ARG A 143 -11.95 7.33 14.66
CA ARG A 143 -13.28 6.84 15.08
C ARG A 143 -13.53 7.07 16.57
N GLU A 144 -12.56 6.74 17.41
CA GLU A 144 -12.63 6.96 18.85
C GLU A 144 -12.76 8.45 19.18
N PHE A 145 -11.98 9.31 18.51
CA PHE A 145 -12.08 10.76 18.65
C PHE A 145 -13.48 11.28 18.30
N ILE A 146 -14.05 10.87 17.15
CA ILE A 146 -15.39 11.28 16.72
C ILE A 146 -16.44 10.81 17.74
N ALA A 147 -16.34 9.57 18.21
CA ALA A 147 -17.28 9.01 19.20
C ALA A 147 -17.23 9.78 20.52
N ASN A 148 -16.02 10.08 21.01
CA ASN A 148 -15.83 10.83 22.25
C ASN A 148 -16.31 12.28 22.12
N ALA A 149 -15.99 12.96 21.02
CA ALA A 149 -16.48 14.31 20.75
C ALA A 149 -18.01 14.35 20.68
N ALA A 150 -18.64 13.38 20.01
CA ALA A 150 -20.10 13.28 19.94
C ALA A 150 -20.73 13.04 21.33
N HIS A 151 -20.08 12.26 22.20
CA HIS A 151 -20.56 12.02 23.56
C HIS A 151 -20.46 13.29 24.42
N GLU A 152 -19.31 13.97 24.43
CA GLU A 152 -19.07 15.20 25.18
C GLU A 152 -19.95 16.38 24.72
N LEU A 153 -20.37 16.40 23.45
CA LEU A 153 -21.33 17.38 22.93
C LEU A 153 -22.78 17.06 23.30
N ARG A 154 -23.14 15.77 23.36
CA ARG A 154 -24.53 15.34 23.57
C ARG A 154 -25.03 15.73 24.96
N THR A 155 -24.24 15.50 26.00
CA THR A 155 -24.61 15.81 27.39
C THR A 155 -25.03 17.27 27.56
N PRO A 156 -24.19 18.27 27.20
CA PRO A 156 -24.56 19.66 27.36
C PRO A 156 -25.71 20.11 26.48
N LEU A 157 -25.81 19.57 25.27
CA LEU A 157 -26.93 19.86 24.39
C LEU A 157 -28.27 19.32 24.95
N THR A 158 -28.25 18.13 25.52
CA THR A 158 -29.44 17.50 26.14
C THR A 158 -29.88 18.28 27.37
N ASN A 159 -28.95 18.76 28.19
CA ASN A 159 -29.26 19.61 29.34
C ASN A 159 -29.89 20.94 28.92
N LEU A 160 -29.30 21.62 27.93
CA LEU A 160 -29.87 22.84 27.34
C LEU A 160 -31.31 22.61 26.84
N GLN A 161 -31.53 21.52 26.09
CA GLN A 161 -32.86 21.16 25.61
C GLN A 161 -33.84 20.92 26.76
N GLY A 162 -33.45 20.15 27.78
CA GLY A 162 -34.30 19.87 28.95
C GLY A 162 -34.70 21.12 29.73
N TYR A 163 -33.76 22.06 29.95
CA TYR A 163 -34.08 23.35 30.59
C TYR A 163 -35.03 24.19 29.74
N LEU A 164 -34.81 24.27 28.43
CA LEU A 164 -35.67 25.04 27.52
C LEU A 164 -37.08 24.43 27.42
N GLU A 165 -37.21 23.11 27.42
CA GLU A 165 -38.49 22.42 27.46
C GLU A 165 -39.22 22.65 28.79
N ALA A 166 -38.52 22.53 29.92
CA ALA A 166 -39.11 22.78 31.24
C ALA A 166 -39.56 24.23 31.43
N LEU A 167 -38.84 25.19 30.87
CA LEU A 167 -39.24 26.61 30.83
C LEU A 167 -40.48 26.81 29.93
N ARG A 168 -40.50 26.19 28.75
CA ARG A 168 -41.64 26.26 27.81
C ARG A 168 -42.92 25.70 28.42
N ASP A 169 -42.81 24.55 29.08
CA ASP A 169 -43.95 23.83 29.65
C ASP A 169 -44.37 24.40 31.02
N GLY A 170 -43.67 25.44 31.52
CA GLY A 170 -43.96 26.09 32.79
C GLY A 170 -43.63 25.24 34.02
N VAL A 171 -42.90 24.14 33.85
CA VAL A 171 -42.45 23.25 34.94
C VAL A 171 -41.42 23.96 35.83
N ILE A 172 -40.57 24.79 35.23
CA ILE A 172 -39.61 25.65 35.92
C ILE A 172 -39.90 27.10 35.58
N ALA A 173 -39.90 27.99 36.58
CA ALA A 173 -40.08 29.42 36.37
C ALA A 173 -38.78 30.06 35.83
N PRO A 174 -38.86 31.09 34.96
CA PRO A 174 -37.70 31.84 34.53
C PRO A 174 -37.05 32.53 35.73
N SER A 175 -35.82 32.14 36.08
CA SER A 175 -35.05 32.75 37.18
C SER A 175 -33.61 33.03 36.77
N PRO A 176 -32.92 33.95 37.46
CA PRO A 176 -31.49 34.19 37.23
C PRO A 176 -30.64 32.92 37.36
N GLU A 177 -30.97 31.99 38.26
CA GLU A 177 -30.24 30.72 38.39
C GLU A 177 -30.40 29.85 37.14
N VAL A 178 -31.62 29.72 36.60
CA VAL A 178 -31.89 28.91 35.39
C VAL A 178 -31.14 29.49 34.18
N PHE A 179 -31.16 30.82 34.00
CA PHE A 179 -30.38 31.46 32.94
C PHE A 179 -28.87 31.30 33.13
N ALA A 180 -28.39 31.29 34.39
CA ALA A 180 -26.99 31.03 34.68
C ALA A 180 -26.59 29.60 34.30
N SER A 181 -27.41 28.58 34.61
CA SER A 181 -27.17 27.19 34.21
C SER A 181 -27.19 27.00 32.69
N LEU A 182 -28.15 27.60 31.97
CA LEU A 182 -28.19 27.60 30.50
C LEU A 182 -26.92 28.24 29.90
N ARG A 183 -26.48 29.38 30.47
CA ARG A 183 -25.26 30.06 30.02
C ARG A 183 -24.01 29.21 30.28
N GLU A 184 -23.90 28.59 31.44
CA GLU A 184 -22.77 27.71 31.78
C GLU A 184 -22.63 26.57 30.76
N GLU A 185 -23.75 26.00 30.33
CA GLU A 185 -23.75 24.90 29.38
C GLU A 185 -23.41 25.35 27.95
N ALA A 186 -23.89 26.52 27.54
CA ALA A 186 -23.47 27.16 26.30
C ALA A 186 -21.97 27.50 26.31
N GLU A 187 -21.44 27.98 27.43
CA GLU A 187 -20.01 28.23 27.60
C GLU A 187 -19.19 26.93 27.56
N ARG A 188 -19.71 25.82 28.11
CA ARG A 188 -19.07 24.49 28.01
C ARG A 188 -18.95 24.03 26.57
N LEU A 189 -20.03 24.15 25.78
CA LEU A 189 -20.01 23.87 24.34
C LEU A 189 -19.01 24.73 23.59
N LEU A 190 -18.94 26.04 23.89
CA LEU A 190 -17.98 26.95 23.26
C LEU A 190 -16.53 26.59 23.58
N ARG A 191 -16.23 26.21 24.83
CA ARG A 191 -14.89 25.73 25.21
C ARG A 191 -14.53 24.46 24.45
N LEU A 192 -15.46 23.49 24.36
CA LEU A 192 -15.22 22.24 23.63
C LEU A 192 -14.96 22.51 22.14
N SER A 193 -15.74 23.39 21.50
CA SER A 193 -15.53 23.80 20.11
C SER A 193 -14.12 24.33 19.87
N ARG A 194 -13.65 25.26 20.73
CA ARG A 194 -12.29 25.81 20.62
C ARG A 194 -11.20 24.75 20.80
N SER A 195 -11.42 23.78 21.69
CA SER A 195 -10.50 22.65 21.85
C SER A 195 -10.44 21.78 20.59
N LEU A 196 -11.58 21.55 19.93
CA LEU A 196 -11.62 20.81 18.66
C LEU A 196 -10.90 21.58 17.54
N ASP A 197 -11.10 22.90 17.44
CA ASP A 197 -10.41 23.75 16.46
C ASP A 197 -8.88 23.67 16.65
N ALA A 198 -8.40 23.84 17.89
CA ALA A 198 -6.97 23.76 18.22
C ALA A 198 -6.35 22.40 17.85
N LEU A 199 -7.08 21.30 18.05
CA LEU A 199 -6.63 19.96 17.66
C LEU A 199 -6.51 19.85 16.14
N THR A 200 -7.48 20.35 15.38
CA THR A 200 -7.42 20.33 13.91
C THR A 200 -6.28 21.19 13.34
N GLU A 201 -6.00 22.35 13.93
CA GLU A 201 -4.87 23.21 13.52
C GLU A 201 -3.49 22.61 13.85
N SER A 202 -3.40 21.83 14.93
CA SER A 202 -2.16 21.17 15.36
C SER A 202 -1.81 19.94 14.51
N ALA A 203 -2.80 19.29 13.91
CA ALA A 203 -2.65 18.05 13.14
C ALA A 203 -2.18 18.26 11.67
N ALA A 204 -1.94 19.50 11.25
CA ALA A 204 -1.50 19.80 9.88
C ALA A 204 -0.08 19.24 9.60
N PRO A 205 0.12 18.40 8.57
CA PRO A 205 1.43 17.87 8.21
C PRO A 205 2.39 19.00 7.80
N GLY A 206 3.61 19.00 8.33
CA GLY A 206 4.66 19.98 7.98
C GLY A 206 4.82 21.15 8.95
N ARG A 207 4.07 21.18 10.06
CA ARG A 207 4.30 22.15 11.14
C ARG A 207 5.56 21.77 11.92
N SER A 208 6.71 22.32 11.53
CA SER A 208 7.93 22.19 12.30
C SER A 208 7.75 22.92 13.63
N VAL A 209 7.77 22.18 14.74
CA VAL A 209 7.91 22.78 16.07
C VAL A 209 9.24 23.53 16.06
N VAL A 210 9.20 24.86 16.08
CA VAL A 210 10.40 25.69 16.19
C VAL A 210 10.92 25.50 17.60
N ARG A 211 12.03 24.76 17.72
CA ARG A 211 12.74 24.62 18.99
C ARG A 211 13.54 25.90 19.21
N GLN A 212 13.29 26.55 20.33
CA GLN A 212 14.04 27.69 20.81
C GLN A 212 14.45 27.42 22.26
N ASP A 213 15.63 27.89 22.66
CA ASP A 213 16.02 27.86 24.06
C ASP A 213 15.10 28.80 24.86
N VAL A 214 14.47 28.27 25.90
CA VAL A 214 13.54 29.00 26.77
C VAL A 214 14.05 28.91 28.20
N ASP A 215 14.17 30.04 28.88
CA ASP A 215 14.38 30.08 30.33
C ASP A 215 13.07 29.66 31.02
N LEU A 216 13.08 28.45 31.57
CA LEU A 216 11.94 27.87 32.27
C LEU A 216 11.53 28.70 33.49
N THR A 217 12.49 29.33 34.17
CA THR A 217 12.23 30.16 35.36
C THR A 217 11.43 31.38 34.97
N GLN A 218 11.86 32.06 33.90
CA GLN A 218 11.16 33.23 33.38
C GLN A 218 9.78 32.86 32.83
N ALA A 219 9.68 31.76 32.06
CA ALA A 219 8.43 31.31 31.49
C ALA A 219 7.38 30.97 32.58
N VAL A 220 7.80 30.28 33.64
CA VAL A 220 6.94 29.96 34.79
C VAL A 220 6.54 31.22 35.54
N ALA A 221 7.48 32.15 35.80
CA ALA A 221 7.17 33.40 36.46
C ALA A 221 6.14 34.24 35.69
N SER A 222 6.31 34.36 34.36
CA SER A 222 5.36 35.06 33.48
C SER A 222 3.99 34.38 33.46
N ALA A 223 3.93 33.05 33.44
CA ALA A 223 2.66 32.32 33.52
C ALA A 223 1.95 32.53 34.88
N CYS A 224 2.71 32.53 35.98
CA CYS A 224 2.19 32.81 37.32
C CYS A 224 1.67 34.24 37.46
N GLU A 225 2.34 35.22 36.85
CA GLU A 225 1.83 36.61 36.80
C GLU A 225 0.55 36.72 35.97
N LEU A 226 0.50 36.07 34.81
CA LEU A 226 -0.67 36.09 33.94
C LEU A 226 -1.91 35.50 34.61
N LEU A 227 -1.74 34.42 35.40
CA LEU A 227 -2.84 33.70 36.05
C LEU A 227 -3.20 34.24 37.44
N ARG A 228 -2.35 35.08 38.05
CA ARG A 228 -2.55 35.65 39.40
C ARG A 228 -3.94 36.25 39.64
N PRO A 229 -4.52 37.06 38.73
CA PRO A 229 -5.83 37.65 38.94
C PRO A 229 -6.95 36.61 39.03
N ALA A 230 -6.81 35.48 38.31
CA ALA A 230 -7.78 34.40 38.33
C ALA A 230 -7.70 33.56 39.62
N PHE A 231 -6.51 33.44 40.21
CA PHE A 231 -6.29 32.80 41.52
C PHE A 231 -6.82 33.67 42.66
N GLU A 232 -6.50 34.97 42.65
CA GLU A 232 -7.00 35.94 43.62
C GLU A 232 -8.53 36.02 43.63
N ALA A 233 -9.16 35.99 42.44
CA ALA A 233 -10.62 35.95 42.31
C ALA A 233 -11.28 34.68 42.90
N ARG A 234 -10.51 33.60 43.08
CA ARG A 234 -10.95 32.34 43.69
C ARG A 234 -10.49 32.18 45.14
N GLY A 235 -9.75 33.15 45.69
CA GLY A 235 -9.22 33.12 47.05
C GLY A 235 -8.13 32.05 47.28
N ILE A 236 -7.43 31.66 46.20
CA ILE A 236 -6.32 30.70 46.22
C ILE A 236 -5.01 31.45 45.95
#